data_AF-A0AAJ2SIM2-F1
#
_entry.id   AF-A0AAJ2SIM2-F1
#
_cell.length_a   1.000
_cell.length_b   1.000
_cell.length_c   1.000
_cell.angle_alpha   90.00
_cell.angle_beta   90.00
_cell.angle_gamma   90.00
#
_symmetry.space_group_name_H-M   'P 1'
#
loop_
_entity.id
_entity.type
_entity.pdbx_description
1 polymer ?
#
loop_
_entity_poly.entity_id
_entity_poly.type
_entity_poly.pdbx_seq_one_letter_code
_entity_poly.pdbx_strand_id
1 'polypeptide(L)'
;MNATTVGKWATCLLALQLLLMAGCSSKPNRSTYASSSQGSNCYAKALPTAGEGGLAWGSTLGAARQKSMVSCQRYAGRSGGTPSTCKVVLAQCKTR
;
A
#
# COMPACT_ATOMS: atom_id res chain seq x y z
N MET A 1 38.54 -5.34 -43.18
CA MET A 1 37.44 -4.43 -43.60
C MET A 1 36.14 -5.19 -43.33
N ASN A 2 35.25 -4.90 -42.37
CA ASN A 2 34.98 -3.68 -41.61
C ASN A 2 34.36 -4.04 -40.25
N ALA A 3 34.95 -3.53 -39.17
CA ALA A 3 34.43 -3.57 -37.81
C ALA A 3 33.30 -2.53 -37.58
N THR A 4 32.46 -2.27 -38.59
CA THR A 4 31.45 -1.19 -38.54
C THR A 4 30.00 -1.67 -38.67
N THR A 5 29.74 -2.98 -38.81
CA THR A 5 28.36 -3.48 -38.98
C THR A 5 27.64 -3.80 -37.66
N VAL A 6 28.35 -3.87 -36.53
CA VAL A 6 27.75 -4.20 -35.21
C VAL A 6 27.08 -2.98 -34.55
N GLY A 7 27.49 -1.75 -34.91
CA GLY A 7 27.02 -0.52 -34.27
C GLY A 7 25.63 -0.03 -34.68
N LYS A 8 25.08 -0.49 -35.82
CA LYS A 8 23.79 0.00 -36.34
C LYS A 8 22.57 -0.71 -35.75
N TRP A 9 22.75 -1.87 -35.12
CA TRP A 9 21.64 -2.64 -34.52
C TRP A 9 21.55 -2.45 -33.01
N ALA A 10 22.65 -2.07 -32.36
CA ALA A 10 22.66 -1.74 -30.93
C ALA A 10 21.88 -0.45 -30.63
N THR A 11 21.91 0.53 -31.54
CA THR A 11 21.23 1.82 -31.38
C THR A 11 19.70 1.71 -31.56
N CYS A 12 19.21 0.81 -32.42
CA CYS A 12 17.77 0.57 -32.56
C CYS A 12 17.14 -0.09 -31.32
N LEU A 13 17.86 -0.99 -30.64
CA LEU A 13 17.35 -1.65 -29.43
C LEU A 13 17.26 -0.69 -28.23
N LEU A 14 18.22 0.24 -28.11
CA LEU A 14 18.17 1.26 -27.05
C LEU A 14 16.98 2.22 -27.24
N ALA A 15 16.74 2.68 -28.46
CA ALA A 15 15.65 3.62 -28.76
C ALA A 15 14.25 3.05 -28.46
N LEU A 16 14.06 1.74 -28.65
CA LEU A 16 12.79 1.08 -28.36
C LEU A 16 12.46 1.02 -26.86
N GLN A 17 13.47 0.87 -25.99
CA GLN A 17 13.28 0.83 -24.54
C GLN A 17 12.82 2.17 -23.97
N LEU A 18 13.28 3.30 -24.54
CA LEU A 18 12.84 4.63 -24.08
C LEU A 18 11.38 4.92 -24.46
N LEU A 19 10.89 4.41 -25.59
CA LEU A 19 9.50 4.57 -26.02
C LEU A 19 8.52 3.78 -25.14
N LEU A 20 8.92 2.63 -24.59
CA LEU A 20 8.07 1.86 -23.68
C LEU A 20 7.91 2.50 -22.29
N MET A 21 8.76 3.45 -21.91
CA MET A 21 8.67 4.13 -20.62
C MET A 21 7.70 5.32 -20.63
N ALA A 22 7.28 5.81 -21.80
CA ALA A 22 6.26 6.84 -21.94
C ALA A 22 4.84 6.26 -22.06
N GLY A 23 4.53 5.25 -21.25
CA GLY A 23 3.15 4.81 -21.04
C GLY A 23 2.43 5.82 -20.14
N CYS A 24 1.61 6.69 -20.73
CA CYS A 24 0.59 7.46 -20.00
C CYS A 24 -0.40 6.49 -19.36
N SER A 25 -0.04 5.94 -18.20
CA SER A 25 -0.99 5.34 -17.28
C SER A 25 -1.79 6.48 -16.66
N SER A 26 -2.76 6.99 -17.41
CA SER A 26 -3.84 7.85 -16.93
C SER A 26 -4.81 7.03 -16.08
N LYS A 27 -4.29 6.25 -15.13
CA LYS A 27 -5.06 5.82 -13.98
C LYS A 27 -4.87 6.93 -12.97
N PRO A 28 -5.93 7.65 -12.55
CA PRO A 28 -5.81 8.49 -11.38
C PRO A 28 -5.27 7.58 -10.29
N ASN A 29 -4.01 7.85 -9.92
CA ASN A 29 -3.39 7.29 -8.75
C ASN A 29 -4.36 7.65 -7.64
N ARG A 30 -5.23 6.71 -7.25
CA ARG A 30 -6.01 6.83 -6.04
C ARG A 30 -5.01 6.65 -4.90
N SER A 31 -4.19 7.68 -4.73
CA SER A 31 -3.34 7.97 -3.59
C SER A 31 -4.21 8.32 -2.39
N THR A 32 -5.24 7.53 -2.09
CA THR A 32 -5.94 7.60 -0.80
C THR A 32 -5.50 6.46 0.12
N TYR A 33 -4.23 6.06 0.01
CA TYR A 33 -3.43 5.68 1.17
C TYR A 33 -2.28 6.67 1.38
N ALA A 34 -2.47 7.94 0.98
CA ALA A 34 -1.70 9.02 1.60
C ALA A 34 -2.01 8.94 3.10
N SER A 35 -1.00 8.50 3.86
CA SER A 35 -0.96 8.52 5.31
C SER A 35 -1.50 9.85 5.80
N SER A 36 -2.77 9.88 6.22
CA SER A 36 -3.42 11.02 6.87
C SER A 36 -2.88 11.20 8.30
N SER A 37 -1.59 10.98 8.50
CA SER A 37 -0.90 11.09 9.80
C SER A 37 -0.73 12.55 10.22
N GLN A 38 -0.89 13.51 9.30
CA GLN A 38 -1.06 14.92 9.63
C GLN A 38 -2.50 15.15 10.10
N GLY A 39 -2.75 14.95 11.40
CA GLY A 39 -4.03 15.31 12.05
C GLY A 39 -4.94 14.17 12.51
N SER A 40 -4.51 12.91 12.39
CA SER A 40 -5.26 11.79 12.96
C SER A 40 -5.00 11.67 14.47
N ASN A 41 -5.97 12.10 15.29
CA ASN A 41 -5.86 12.03 16.74
C ASN A 41 -6.23 10.65 17.29
N CYS A 42 -6.94 9.84 16.51
CA CYS A 42 -7.45 8.55 16.95
C CYS A 42 -6.71 7.40 16.28
N TYR A 43 -6.50 6.33 17.03
CA TYR A 43 -5.88 5.10 16.55
C TYR A 43 -6.69 3.88 17.01
N ALA A 44 -6.61 2.81 16.22
CA ALA A 44 -7.19 1.53 16.58
C ALA A 44 -6.29 0.39 16.14
N LYS A 45 -6.37 -0.71 16.89
CA LYS A 45 -5.71 -1.98 16.63
C LYS A 45 -6.77 -3.08 16.56
N ALA A 46 -6.69 -3.87 15.50
CA ALA A 46 -7.52 -5.03 15.26
C ALA A 46 -6.63 -6.24 15.09
N LEU A 47 -6.99 -7.36 15.72
CA LEU A 47 -6.23 -8.60 15.70
C LEU A 47 -7.11 -9.77 15.24
N PRO A 48 -6.56 -10.71 14.47
CA PRO A 48 -7.14 -12.04 14.27
C PRO A 48 -6.98 -12.89 15.54
N THR A 49 -7.57 -14.09 15.57
CA THR A 49 -7.41 -15.04 16.70
C THR A 49 -5.96 -15.43 16.95
N ALA A 50 -5.16 -15.57 15.90
CA ALA A 50 -3.73 -15.84 15.95
C ALA A 50 -3.02 -15.03 14.87
N GLY A 51 -1.77 -14.62 15.11
CA GLY A 51 -0.96 -13.83 14.18
C GLY A 51 -1.06 -12.31 14.40
N GLU A 52 -0.44 -11.57 13.49
CA GLU A 52 -0.44 -10.11 13.49
C GLU A 52 -1.68 -9.55 12.80
N GLY A 53 -2.24 -8.48 13.37
CA GLY A 53 -3.35 -7.74 12.78
C GLY A 53 -2.97 -6.33 12.30
N GLY A 54 -3.94 -5.44 12.23
CA GLY A 54 -3.79 -4.10 11.66
C GLY A 54 -3.81 -2.99 12.72
N LEU A 55 -2.88 -2.04 12.63
CA LEU A 55 -2.95 -0.75 13.33
C LEU A 55 -3.25 0.37 12.33
N ALA A 56 -4.20 1.25 12.65
CA ALA A 56 -4.53 2.37 11.79
C ALA A 56 -4.90 3.62 12.59
N TRP A 57 -4.63 4.78 11.97
CA TRP A 57 -4.95 6.10 12.48
C TRP A 57 -6.11 6.74 11.69
N GLY A 58 -6.92 7.54 12.38
CA GLY A 58 -8.04 8.29 11.81
C GLY A 58 -8.33 9.58 12.57
N SER A 59 -9.06 10.48 11.89
CA SER A 59 -9.56 11.72 12.49
C SER A 59 -10.61 11.45 13.58
N THR A 60 -11.35 10.35 13.46
CA THR A 60 -12.34 9.88 14.44
C THR A 60 -12.05 8.45 14.87
N LEU A 61 -12.56 8.06 16.04
CA LEU A 61 -12.44 6.70 16.56
C LEU A 61 -13.05 5.66 15.60
N GLY A 62 -14.18 5.97 14.98
CA GLY A 62 -14.84 5.10 14.00
C GLY A 62 -14.01 4.90 12.74
N ALA A 63 -13.40 5.96 12.21
CA ALA A 63 -12.52 5.87 11.05
C ALA A 63 -11.28 5.02 11.35
N ALA A 64 -10.67 5.20 12.53
CA ALA A 64 -9.53 4.40 12.95
C ALA A 64 -9.90 2.91 13.07
N ARG A 65 -11.05 2.59 13.68
CA ARG A 65 -11.57 1.22 13.79
C ARG A 65 -11.78 0.56 12.43
N GLN A 66 -12.45 1.25 11.51
CA GLN A 66 -12.73 0.71 10.19
C GLN A 66 -11.43 0.45 9.42
N LYS A 67 -10.50 1.42 9.41
CA LYS A 67 -9.20 1.26 8.73
C LYS A 67 -8.39 0.10 9.33
N SER A 68 -8.40 -0.02 10.66
CA SER A 68 -7.68 -1.08 11.37
C SER A 68 -8.27 -2.47 11.08
N MET A 69 -9.59 -2.61 11.07
CA MET A 69 -10.31 -3.84 10.70
C MET A 69 -10.03 -4.27 9.26
N VAL A 70 -10.16 -3.34 8.30
CA VAL A 70 -9.87 -3.61 6.88
C VAL A 70 -8.43 -4.04 6.69
N SER A 71 -7.48 -3.38 7.37
CA SER A 71 -6.07 -3.75 7.33
C SER A 71 -5.84 -5.15 7.92
N CYS A 72 -6.45 -5.46 9.07
CA CYS A 72 -6.40 -6.80 9.67
C CYS A 72 -6.92 -7.85 8.68
N GLN A 73 -8.12 -7.69 8.13
CA GLN A 73 -8.72 -8.67 7.22
C GLN A 73 -7.85 -8.89 5.97
N ARG A 74 -7.25 -7.82 5.45
CA ARG A 74 -6.41 -7.88 4.25
C ARG A 74 -5.08 -8.60 4.49
N TYR A 75 -4.51 -8.51 5.69
CA TYR A 75 -3.15 -8.97 5.95
C TYR A 75 -3.00 -10.06 7.01
N ALA A 76 -4.07 -10.45 7.71
CA ALA A 76 -4.04 -11.50 8.74
C ALA A 76 -3.45 -12.83 8.21
N GLY A 77 -3.76 -13.21 6.97
CA GLY A 77 -3.22 -14.44 6.37
C GLY A 77 -1.69 -14.46 6.26
N ARG A 78 -1.04 -13.29 6.16
CA ARG A 78 0.43 -13.21 6.00
C ARG A 78 1.17 -13.58 7.29
N SER A 79 0.49 -13.53 8.43
CA SER A 79 1.04 -13.83 9.75
C SER A 79 0.44 -15.12 10.35
N GLY A 80 -0.19 -15.96 9.52
CA GLY A 80 -0.84 -17.20 9.96
C GLY A 80 -2.22 -17.01 10.60
N GLY A 81 -2.79 -15.81 10.52
CA GLY A 81 -4.12 -15.50 11.04
C GLY A 81 -5.26 -15.68 10.04
N THR A 82 -6.48 -15.75 10.56
CA THR A 82 -7.69 -15.90 9.74
C THR A 82 -8.42 -14.55 9.57
N PRO A 83 -8.58 -14.03 8.33
CA PRO A 83 -9.23 -12.74 8.06
C PRO A 83 -10.61 -12.58 8.72
N SER A 84 -11.44 -13.63 8.71
CA SER A 84 -12.79 -13.60 9.29
C SER A 84 -12.82 -13.47 10.81
N THR A 85 -11.69 -13.67 11.50
CA THR A 85 -11.59 -13.59 12.96
C THR A 85 -11.08 -12.24 13.46
N CYS A 86 -10.81 -11.30 12.54
CA CYS A 86 -10.36 -9.97 12.89
C CYS A 86 -11.39 -9.25 13.77
N LYS A 87 -10.93 -8.70 14.90
CA LYS A 87 -11.74 -7.87 15.80
C LYS A 87 -10.91 -6.71 16.33
N VAL A 88 -11.56 -5.57 16.59
CA VAL A 88 -10.91 -4.43 17.25
C VAL A 88 -10.66 -4.78 18.71
N VAL A 89 -9.38 -4.77 19.12
CA VAL A 89 -8.95 -5.03 20.51
C VAL A 89 -8.63 -3.75 21.27
N LEU A 90 -8.29 -2.68 20.54
CA LEU A 90 -7.99 -1.38 21.12
C LEU A 90 -8.43 -0.28 20.16
N ALA A 91 -9.05 0.77 20.70
CA ALA A 91 -9.31 1.99 19.95
C ALA A 91 -9.32 3.17 20.93
N GLN A 92 -8.51 4.18 20.67
CA GLN A 92 -8.39 5.36 21.53
C GLN A 92 -8.15 6.61 20.70
N CYS A 93 -8.44 7.77 21.28
CA CYS A 93 -8.02 9.06 20.75
C CYS A 93 -7.00 9.66 21.71
N LYS A 94 -5.90 10.17 21.16
CA LYS A 94 -4.95 11.00 21.88
C LYS A 94 -5.67 12.29 22.23
N THR A 95 -5.83 12.54 23.54
CA THR A 95 -6.17 13.86 24.05
C THR A 95 -5.02 14.80 23.71
N ARG A 96 -5.35 15.90 23.04
CA ARG A 96 -4.38 16.85 22.52
C ARG A 96 -3.63 17.55 23.65
#